data_AF-A0A3M7DUX3-F1
#
_entry.id   AF-A0A3M7DUX3-F1
#
_cell.length_a   1.000
_cell.length_b   1.000
_cell.length_c   1.000
_cell.angle_alpha   90.00
_cell.angle_beta   90.00
_cell.angle_gamma   90.00
#
_symmetry.space_group_name_H-M   'P 1'
#
loop_
_entity.id
_entity.type
_entity.pdbx_description
1 polymer ?
#
loop_
_entity_poly.entity_id
_entity_poly.type
_entity_poly.pdbx_seq_one_letter_code
_entity_poly.pdbx_strand_id
1 'polypeptide(L)'
;MNGIKEAKEPVALPSAPAKVVSPTVVLQPPLSRRGHGPALLLVVPAELDLNPSPKTLDPPPLQKWAEEGFAVAQIQVADGVGSGLQGDIQNALDSLANLAQCDDTDSVGLISYNVSAAQELSEAVEGNKHIKALINYGTQEIQTTKPQLRHVPGEKSPSSAKSKIFRYPDLGPFFTVPSSHDFKSAPAAVAHTRCLSFLKPILAGPYFDLEAIWEEHTLYEFGEREVEKTMGTMVQEPYVNHIPTMTGGIGRERLTNFYRYHFVFNNAQDTALELVSRTVGIDRVIDEFVFSFTHDMMIDWLLPGIPPTGKKVEIPFTSVVNVRGDRLFHEHIAWDQATVLRQLGLLPEYLPFPYALPDGRAPAPGKHFEYQVPTAGRETAQKLADESAVESNGLFSHTVREVDDK
;
A
#
# COMPACT_ATOMS: atom_id res chain seq x y z
N MET A 1 -21.94 27.50 -2.65
CA MET A 1 -20.75 27.88 -1.86
C MET A 1 -20.82 27.12 -0.56
N ASN A 2 -20.25 25.91 -0.51
CA ASN A 2 -20.13 25.17 0.74
C ASN A 2 -19.11 25.91 1.60
N GLY A 3 -19.54 26.36 2.78
CA GLY A 3 -18.68 27.05 3.72
C GLY A 3 -17.47 26.19 4.05
N ILE A 4 -16.27 26.71 3.79
CA ILE A 4 -15.03 26.09 4.20
C ILE A 4 -15.10 25.96 5.73
N LYS A 5 -15.23 24.73 6.26
CA LYS A 5 -15.14 24.50 7.71
C LYS A 5 -13.73 24.94 8.16
N GLU A 6 -13.66 25.69 9.25
CA GLU A 6 -12.39 26.09 9.86
C GLU A 6 -11.51 24.87 10.17
N ALA A 7 -10.20 25.02 9.99
CA ALA A 7 -9.24 23.97 10.31
C ALA A 7 -9.28 23.67 11.81
N LYS A 8 -9.48 22.39 12.15
CA LYS A 8 -9.40 21.92 13.54
C LYS A 8 -7.98 21.49 13.87
N GLU A 9 -7.67 21.34 15.15
CA GLU A 9 -6.37 20.82 15.57
C GLU A 9 -6.16 19.38 15.04
N PRO A 10 -4.99 19.08 14.45
CA PRO A 10 -4.68 17.74 13.98
C PRO A 10 -4.70 16.71 15.11
N VAL A 11 -5.27 15.52 14.84
CA VAL A 11 -5.15 14.38 15.76
C VAL A 11 -3.68 13.97 15.85
N ALA A 12 -3.11 14.04 17.06
CA ALA A 12 -1.73 13.65 17.32
C ALA A 12 -1.56 12.13 17.15
N LEU A 13 -0.47 11.74 16.48
CA LEU A 13 -0.08 10.33 16.38
C LEU A 13 0.64 9.89 17.66
N PRO A 14 0.55 8.60 18.04
CA PRO A 14 1.40 8.03 19.08
C PRO A 14 2.85 8.36 18.80
N SER A 15 3.52 8.94 19.79
CA SER A 15 4.94 9.27 19.72
C SER A 15 5.66 8.54 20.82
N ALA A 16 6.59 7.68 20.45
CA ALA A 16 7.49 7.02 21.37
C ALA A 16 8.92 7.22 20.84
N PRO A 17 9.79 7.98 21.56
CA PRO A 17 11.14 8.22 21.08
C PRO A 17 11.97 6.93 21.12
N ALA A 18 12.76 6.71 20.08
CA ALA A 18 13.80 5.71 20.08
C ALA A 18 14.80 5.95 21.22
N LYS A 19 15.29 4.86 21.81
CA LYS A 19 16.26 4.85 22.91
C LYS A 19 17.55 4.20 22.44
N VAL A 20 18.66 4.93 22.54
CA VAL A 20 19.99 4.35 22.30
C VAL A 20 20.38 3.53 23.52
N VAL A 21 20.57 2.22 23.33
CA VAL A 21 20.92 1.27 24.39
C VAL A 21 22.44 1.11 24.48
N SER A 22 23.09 1.01 23.33
CA SER A 22 24.55 0.91 23.17
C SER A 22 24.95 1.62 21.87
N PRO A 23 26.26 1.73 21.56
CA PRO A 23 26.71 2.25 20.25
C PRO A 23 26.17 1.46 19.04
N THR A 24 25.75 0.21 19.24
CA THR A 24 25.31 -0.72 18.20
C THR A 24 23.81 -1.02 18.26
N VAL A 25 23.12 -0.73 19.38
CA VAL A 25 21.73 -1.13 19.61
C VAL A 25 20.84 0.08 19.88
N VAL A 26 19.77 0.20 19.08
CA VAL A 26 18.70 1.19 19.25
C VAL A 26 17.37 0.47 19.45
N LEU A 27 16.63 0.88 20.47
CA LEU A 27 15.33 0.33 20.84
C LEU A 27 14.20 1.31 20.48
N GLN A 28 13.16 0.83 19.81
CA GLN A 28 11.99 1.60 19.41
C GLN A 28 10.72 0.93 19.96
N PRO A 29 9.97 1.59 20.86
CA PRO A 29 8.65 1.12 21.25
C PRO A 29 7.67 1.17 20.07
N PRO A 30 6.60 0.35 20.10
CA PRO A 30 5.57 0.36 19.06
C PRO A 30 4.98 1.76 18.83
N LEU A 31 4.69 2.09 17.57
CA LEU A 31 4.08 3.36 17.15
C LEU A 31 2.59 3.22 16.80
N SER A 32 2.03 2.01 16.91
CA SER A 32 0.59 1.77 16.85
C SER A 32 -0.14 2.39 18.06
N ARG A 33 -1.42 2.75 17.93
CA ARG A 33 -2.30 3.20 19.03
C ARG A 33 -2.40 2.17 20.15
N ARG A 34 -2.27 0.88 19.84
CA ARG A 34 -2.20 -0.20 20.86
C ARG A 34 -1.07 0.03 21.87
N GLY A 35 0.03 0.67 21.46
CA GLY A 35 1.11 1.11 22.36
C GLY A 35 2.01 0.00 22.92
N HIS A 36 1.71 -1.26 22.67
CA HIS A 36 2.49 -2.43 23.05
C HIS A 36 2.51 -3.48 21.91
N GLY A 37 3.43 -4.45 21.94
CA GLY A 37 3.52 -5.49 20.92
C GLY A 37 4.65 -6.51 21.07
N PRO A 38 4.69 -7.53 20.20
CA PRO A 38 5.72 -8.58 20.26
C PRO A 38 7.09 -8.03 19.87
N ALA A 39 8.15 -8.71 20.33
CA ALA A 39 9.52 -8.32 20.07
C ALA A 39 9.99 -8.65 18.64
N LEU A 40 10.75 -7.73 18.05
CA LEU A 40 11.40 -7.90 16.76
C LEU A 40 12.84 -7.38 16.79
N LEU A 41 13.76 -8.18 16.28
CA LEU A 41 15.15 -7.79 16.05
C LEU A 41 15.37 -7.43 14.58
N LEU A 42 16.02 -6.29 14.34
CA LEU A 42 16.55 -5.92 13.03
C LEU A 42 18.07 -5.97 13.10
N VAL A 43 18.72 -6.63 12.15
CA VAL A 43 20.18 -6.66 12.01
C VAL A 43 20.53 -6.03 10.67
N VAL A 44 21.28 -4.94 10.73
CA VAL A 44 21.59 -4.08 9.58
C VAL A 44 23.10 -3.78 9.54
N PRO A 45 23.69 -3.50 8.36
CA PRO A 45 25.08 -3.05 8.26
C PRO A 45 25.23 -1.69 8.94
N ALA A 46 26.35 -1.45 9.62
CA ALA A 46 26.62 -0.19 10.31
C ALA A 46 26.77 1.00 9.34
N GLU A 47 27.20 0.70 8.11
CA GLU A 47 27.46 1.66 7.04
C GLU A 47 26.20 1.98 6.22
N LEU A 48 25.10 1.26 6.46
CA LEU A 48 23.84 1.49 5.77
C LEU A 48 23.22 2.82 6.22
N ASP A 49 22.97 3.72 5.28
CA ASP A 49 22.21 4.94 5.56
C ASP A 49 20.78 4.57 5.95
N LEU A 50 20.34 4.97 7.14
CA LEU A 50 19.00 4.69 7.68
C LEU A 50 18.21 5.97 7.93
N ASN A 51 18.63 7.09 7.32
CA ASN A 51 17.86 8.32 7.37
C ASN A 51 16.61 8.23 6.48
N PRO A 52 15.53 8.98 6.82
CA PRO A 52 14.41 9.15 5.93
C PRO A 52 14.85 9.71 4.56
N SER A 53 14.24 9.20 3.49
CA SER A 53 14.56 9.60 2.11
C SER A 53 13.46 10.49 1.56
N PRO A 54 13.75 11.69 1.03
CA PRO A 54 12.72 12.54 0.42
C PRO A 54 12.14 11.96 -0.88
N LYS A 55 12.71 10.85 -1.39
CA LYS A 55 12.28 10.19 -2.63
C LYS A 55 11.07 9.26 -2.44
N THR A 56 10.70 8.96 -1.19
CA THR A 56 9.66 7.99 -0.87
C THR A 56 9.03 8.29 0.49
N LEU A 57 7.78 7.88 0.67
CA LEU A 57 7.08 7.94 1.96
C LEU A 57 7.37 6.71 2.84
N ASP A 58 8.04 5.69 2.29
CA ASP A 58 8.39 4.50 3.04
C ASP A 58 9.46 4.84 4.09
N PRO A 59 9.23 4.61 5.39
CA PRO A 59 10.18 4.98 6.43
C PRO A 59 11.29 3.94 6.57
N PRO A 60 12.41 4.29 7.22
CA PRO A 60 13.49 3.34 7.52
C PRO A 60 12.97 2.12 8.31
N PRO A 61 13.62 0.95 8.20
CA PRO A 61 13.17 -0.30 8.82
C PRO A 61 12.73 -0.20 10.29
N LEU A 62 13.48 0.51 11.13
CA LEU A 62 13.16 0.69 12.55
C LEU A 62 11.77 1.30 12.76
N GLN A 63 11.49 2.42 12.08
CA GLN A 63 10.19 3.08 12.17
C GLN A 63 9.10 2.24 11.50
N LYS A 64 9.37 1.67 10.33
CA LYS A 64 8.38 0.87 9.57
C LYS A 64 7.82 -0.28 10.40
N TRP A 65 8.68 -1.05 11.06
CA TRP A 65 8.25 -2.18 11.89
C TRP A 65 7.62 -1.74 13.22
N ALA A 66 8.02 -0.59 13.77
CA ALA A 66 7.35 -0.03 14.93
C ALA A 66 5.92 0.45 14.62
N GLU A 67 5.71 1.03 13.43
CA GLU A 67 4.38 1.39 12.91
C GLU A 67 3.50 0.15 12.65
N GLU A 68 4.10 -1.00 12.34
CA GLU A 68 3.39 -2.30 12.30
C GLU A 68 2.96 -2.81 13.69
N GLY A 69 3.34 -2.12 14.77
CA GLY A 69 2.98 -2.46 16.14
C GLY A 69 3.95 -3.40 16.84
N PHE A 70 5.17 -3.59 16.33
CA PHE A 70 6.23 -4.35 17.02
C PHE A 70 7.02 -3.46 17.99
N ALA A 71 7.52 -4.07 19.06
CA ALA A 71 8.62 -3.50 19.84
C ALA A 71 9.93 -3.91 19.17
N VAL A 72 10.71 -2.95 18.68
CA VAL A 72 11.81 -3.22 17.75
C VAL A 72 13.16 -2.88 18.39
N ALA A 73 14.12 -3.79 18.32
CA ALA A 73 15.53 -3.47 18.57
C ALA A 73 16.34 -3.63 17.28
N GLN A 74 17.00 -2.54 16.86
CA GLN A 74 17.88 -2.54 15.69
C GLN A 74 19.34 -2.63 16.13
N ILE A 75 20.06 -3.57 15.54
CA ILE A 75 21.46 -3.87 15.76
C ILE A 75 22.25 -3.51 14.51
N GLN A 76 23.23 -2.63 14.65
CA GLN A 76 24.16 -2.24 13.59
C GLN A 76 25.44 -3.08 13.67
N VAL A 77 25.80 -3.71 12.55
CA VAL A 77 26.94 -4.64 12.46
C VAL A 77 27.94 -4.12 11.43
N ALA A 78 29.18 -3.86 11.86
CA ALA A 78 30.24 -3.41 10.98
C ALA A 78 30.85 -4.59 10.17
N ASP A 79 31.31 -4.32 8.96
CA ASP A 79 31.96 -5.32 8.11
C ASP A 79 33.32 -5.79 8.68
N GLY A 80 33.59 -7.10 8.62
CA GLY A 80 34.95 -7.65 8.76
C GLY A 80 35.54 -7.75 10.17
N VAL A 81 34.78 -7.45 11.22
CA VAL A 81 35.22 -7.67 12.62
C VAL A 81 34.58 -8.96 13.15
N GLY A 82 35.35 -9.80 13.85
CA GLY A 82 34.84 -10.96 14.61
C GLY A 82 33.92 -10.48 15.74
N SER A 83 32.69 -10.16 15.35
CA SER A 83 31.87 -9.12 15.95
C SER A 83 31.17 -9.64 17.20
N GLY A 84 30.98 -8.75 18.16
CA GLY A 84 30.17 -8.99 19.36
C GLY A 84 28.69 -9.22 19.08
N LEU A 85 28.29 -9.64 17.88
CA LEU A 85 26.91 -9.79 17.43
C LEU A 85 26.09 -10.67 18.37
N GLN A 86 26.66 -11.77 18.91
CA GLN A 86 25.97 -12.57 19.92
C GLN A 86 25.67 -11.75 21.18
N GLY A 87 26.63 -10.93 21.63
CA GLY A 87 26.47 -10.01 22.76
C GLY A 87 25.49 -8.88 22.45
N ASP A 88 25.51 -8.31 21.25
CA ASP A 88 24.57 -7.28 20.80
C ASP A 88 23.14 -7.82 20.70
N ILE A 89 22.97 -9.05 20.19
CA ILE A 89 21.67 -9.76 20.18
C ILE A 89 21.19 -9.99 21.61
N GLN A 90 22.06 -10.45 22.51
CA GLN A 90 21.67 -10.63 23.92
C GLN A 90 21.26 -9.31 24.57
N ASN A 91 22.05 -8.24 24.37
CA ASN A 91 21.74 -6.91 24.87
C ASN A 91 20.41 -6.36 24.30
N ALA A 92 20.14 -6.59 23.02
CA ALA A 92 18.89 -6.20 22.37
C ALA A 92 17.68 -6.98 22.95
N LEU A 93 17.83 -8.29 23.17
CA LEU A 93 16.80 -9.13 23.79
C LEU A 93 16.53 -8.70 25.25
N ASP A 94 17.58 -8.48 26.03
CA ASP A 94 17.44 -8.01 27.42
C ASP A 94 16.77 -6.63 27.47
N SER A 95 17.08 -5.76 26.51
CA SER A 95 16.46 -4.43 26.41
C SER A 95 14.98 -4.51 26.03
N LEU A 96 14.60 -5.43 25.14
CA LEU A 96 13.20 -5.71 24.81
C LEU A 96 12.46 -6.30 26.01
N ALA A 97 13.09 -7.21 26.76
CA ALA A 97 12.48 -7.81 27.96
C ALA A 97 12.23 -6.80 29.07
N ASN A 98 13.06 -5.75 29.14
CA ASN A 98 12.89 -4.64 30.08
C ASN A 98 11.99 -3.51 29.56
N LEU A 99 11.48 -3.61 28.33
CA LEU A 99 10.59 -2.61 27.75
C LEU A 99 9.14 -2.92 28.12
N ALA A 100 8.50 -2.03 28.88
CA ALA A 100 7.11 -2.21 29.31
C ALA A 100 6.10 -2.36 28.16
N GLN A 101 6.44 -1.86 26.97
CA GLN A 101 5.64 -1.96 25.75
C GLN A 101 5.89 -3.26 24.95
N CYS A 102 6.74 -4.17 25.44
CA CYS A 102 6.99 -5.45 24.79
C CYS A 102 6.18 -6.56 25.48
N ASP A 103 5.25 -7.18 24.74
CA ASP A 103 4.29 -8.16 25.30
C ASP A 103 4.90 -9.54 25.51
N ASP A 104 5.76 -9.94 24.58
CA ASP A 104 6.31 -11.29 24.47
C ASP A 104 7.74 -11.23 23.97
N THR A 105 8.67 -11.64 24.84
CA THR A 105 10.09 -11.83 24.52
C THR A 105 10.49 -13.30 24.46
N ASP A 106 9.56 -14.22 24.65
CA ASP A 106 9.75 -15.66 24.46
C ASP A 106 9.57 -16.08 23.00
N SER A 107 8.90 -15.26 22.20
CA SER A 107 8.72 -15.42 20.76
C SER A 107 9.18 -14.19 19.97
N VAL A 108 10.43 -14.22 19.48
CA VAL A 108 11.07 -13.07 18.81
C VAL A 108 11.33 -13.38 17.33
N GLY A 109 10.98 -12.45 16.45
CA GLY A 109 11.39 -12.49 15.04
C GLY A 109 12.72 -11.79 14.83
N LEU A 110 13.57 -12.29 13.92
CA LEU A 110 14.78 -11.61 13.47
C LEU A 110 14.72 -11.31 11.97
N ILE A 111 15.05 -10.09 11.58
CA ILE A 111 15.17 -9.66 10.19
C ILE A 111 16.58 -9.14 9.93
N SER A 112 17.29 -9.76 8.98
CA SER A 112 18.63 -9.37 8.54
C SER A 112 18.58 -8.66 7.18
N TYR A 113 19.29 -7.54 7.06
CA TYR A 113 19.41 -6.74 5.83
C TYR A 113 20.81 -6.82 5.24
N ASN A 114 21.11 -7.88 4.50
CA ASN A 114 22.32 -8.09 3.72
C ASN A 114 23.62 -7.82 4.51
N VAL A 115 23.70 -8.33 5.74
CA VAL A 115 24.90 -8.21 6.59
C VAL A 115 25.94 -9.26 6.25
N SER A 116 27.22 -8.89 6.35
CA SER A 116 28.38 -9.74 6.07
C SER A 116 28.78 -10.61 7.28
N ALA A 117 27.81 -11.23 7.97
CA ALA A 117 28.01 -11.98 9.22
C ALA A 117 27.19 -13.28 9.24
N ALA A 118 27.18 -14.03 8.14
CA ALA A 118 26.28 -15.17 7.97
C ALA A 118 26.53 -16.32 8.96
N GLN A 119 27.79 -16.59 9.32
CA GLN A 119 28.11 -17.65 10.27
C GLN A 119 27.65 -17.26 11.68
N GLU A 120 27.99 -16.04 12.12
CA GLU A 120 27.63 -15.51 13.43
C GLU A 120 26.12 -15.39 13.59
N LEU A 121 25.40 -14.96 12.54
CA LEU A 121 23.94 -14.98 12.50
C LEU A 121 23.38 -16.40 12.58
N SER A 122 24.01 -17.38 11.92
CA SER A 122 23.57 -18.78 11.98
C SER A 122 23.69 -19.31 13.41
N GLU A 123 24.83 -19.09 14.05
CA GLU A 123 25.09 -19.50 15.43
C GLU A 123 24.15 -18.79 16.42
N ALA A 124 23.96 -17.47 16.28
CA ALA A 124 23.09 -16.69 17.15
C ALA A 124 21.61 -17.06 17.00
N VAL A 125 21.14 -17.25 15.77
CA VAL A 125 19.77 -17.68 15.49
C VAL A 125 19.56 -19.10 16.00
N GLU A 126 20.46 -20.05 15.74
CA GLU A 126 20.28 -21.44 16.18
C GLU A 126 20.36 -21.59 17.71
N GLY A 127 21.34 -20.94 18.34
CA GLY A 127 21.60 -21.05 19.78
C GLY A 127 20.58 -20.36 20.68
N ASN A 128 19.78 -19.42 20.16
CA ASN A 128 18.88 -18.62 20.99
C ASN A 128 17.45 -19.15 20.98
N LYS A 129 16.97 -19.74 22.08
CA LYS A 129 15.61 -20.31 22.15
C LYS A 129 14.45 -19.32 21.95
N HIS A 130 14.66 -18.02 22.15
CA HIS A 130 13.63 -16.97 22.06
C HIS A 130 13.38 -16.57 20.60
N ILE A 131 14.41 -16.60 19.76
CA ILE A 131 14.24 -16.35 18.32
C ILE A 131 13.43 -17.50 17.70
N LYS A 132 12.30 -17.22 17.05
CA LYS A 132 11.43 -18.25 16.45
C LYS A 132 11.45 -18.29 14.93
N ALA A 133 11.81 -17.19 14.29
CA ALA A 133 11.82 -17.08 12.83
C ALA A 133 12.88 -16.10 12.35
N LEU A 134 13.37 -16.36 11.15
CA LEU A 134 14.35 -15.52 10.46
C LEU A 134 13.82 -15.05 9.10
N ILE A 135 13.92 -13.75 8.85
CA ILE A 135 13.86 -13.18 7.51
C ILE A 135 15.25 -12.71 7.13
N ASN A 136 15.73 -13.10 5.95
CA ASN A 136 17.00 -12.61 5.42
C ASN A 136 16.80 -11.94 4.06
N TYR A 137 17.10 -10.64 3.97
CA TYR A 137 17.38 -9.98 2.71
C TYR A 137 18.86 -10.18 2.40
N GLY A 138 19.20 -10.81 1.27
CA GLY A 138 20.59 -11.02 0.89
C GLY A 138 20.85 -12.37 0.25
N THR A 139 22.05 -12.52 -0.29
CA THR A 139 22.47 -13.70 -1.06
C THR A 139 23.07 -14.80 -0.19
N GLN A 140 23.71 -14.44 0.93
CA GLN A 140 24.30 -15.40 1.85
C GLN A 140 23.22 -16.27 2.51
N GLU A 141 23.50 -17.57 2.66
CA GLU A 141 22.62 -18.50 3.34
C GLU A 141 22.93 -18.51 4.84
N ILE A 142 21.89 -18.28 5.64
CA ILE A 142 21.96 -18.42 7.11
C ILE A 142 21.45 -19.82 7.45
N GLN A 143 22.29 -20.63 8.10
CA GLN A 143 21.99 -22.00 8.47
C GLN A 143 21.21 -22.01 9.78
N THR A 144 19.97 -22.52 9.76
CA THR A 144 19.17 -22.70 10.97
C THR A 144 18.10 -23.78 10.76
N THR A 145 17.69 -24.43 11.85
CA THR A 145 16.54 -25.34 11.90
C THR A 145 15.20 -24.61 12.01
N LYS A 146 15.23 -23.30 12.28
CA LYS A 146 14.04 -22.47 12.47
C LYS A 146 13.38 -22.08 11.16
N PRO A 147 12.07 -21.79 11.15
CA PRO A 147 11.41 -21.22 9.99
C PRO A 147 12.17 -20.03 9.40
N GLN A 148 12.37 -20.05 8.09
CA GLN A 148 13.13 -19.01 7.38
C GLN A 148 12.43 -18.54 6.09
N LEU A 149 12.38 -17.22 5.91
CA LEU A 149 12.01 -16.54 4.67
C LEU A 149 13.22 -15.81 4.10
N ARG A 150 13.46 -15.94 2.79
CA ARG A 150 14.59 -15.27 2.12
C ARG A 150 14.13 -14.40 0.97
N HIS A 151 14.67 -13.19 0.91
CA HIS A 151 14.55 -12.25 -0.20
C HIS A 151 15.93 -12.11 -0.84
N VAL A 152 16.11 -12.71 -2.01
CA VAL A 152 17.41 -12.82 -2.69
C VAL A 152 17.44 -11.88 -3.90
N PRO A 153 18.17 -10.75 -3.82
CA PRO A 153 18.40 -9.87 -4.96
C PRO A 153 19.51 -10.40 -5.89
N GLY A 154 19.56 -9.91 -7.13
CA GLY A 154 20.56 -10.28 -8.13
C GLY A 154 20.35 -11.63 -8.82
N GLU A 155 21.19 -11.94 -9.81
CA GLU A 155 21.06 -13.15 -10.62
C GLU A 155 21.43 -14.44 -9.88
N LYS A 156 20.69 -15.51 -10.19
CA LYS A 156 21.00 -16.94 -9.99
C LYS A 156 21.68 -17.31 -8.65
N SER A 157 20.88 -17.81 -7.71
CA SER A 157 21.36 -18.74 -6.66
C SER A 157 20.59 -20.06 -6.73
N PRO A 158 21.29 -21.22 -6.64
CA PRO A 158 20.64 -22.53 -6.64
C PRO A 158 19.62 -22.64 -5.50
N SER A 159 18.56 -23.40 -5.76
CA SER A 159 17.46 -23.60 -4.81
C SER A 159 17.84 -24.62 -3.73
N SER A 160 17.84 -24.20 -2.47
CA SER A 160 17.82 -25.09 -1.30
C SER A 160 16.36 -25.35 -0.91
N ALA A 161 15.96 -26.62 -0.75
CA ALA A 161 14.57 -27.05 -0.62
C ALA A 161 13.92 -26.74 0.75
N LYS A 162 14.66 -26.14 1.70
CA LYS A 162 14.21 -25.98 3.10
C LYS A 162 13.73 -24.57 3.49
N SER A 163 13.82 -23.57 2.60
CA SER A 163 13.41 -22.18 2.89
C SER A 163 12.41 -21.64 1.87
N LYS A 164 11.53 -20.73 2.31
CA LYS A 164 10.65 -19.98 1.38
C LYS A 164 11.50 -18.85 0.78
N ILE A 165 11.80 -18.94 -0.52
CA ILE A 165 12.71 -18.02 -1.21
C ILE A 165 11.95 -17.21 -2.26
N PHE A 166 12.04 -15.88 -2.18
CA PHE A 166 11.62 -14.96 -3.23
C PHE A 166 12.84 -14.31 -3.88
N ARG A 167 12.91 -14.36 -5.21
CA ARG A 167 14.05 -13.85 -5.99
C ARG A 167 13.70 -12.56 -6.72
N TYR A 168 14.67 -11.65 -6.79
CA TYR A 168 14.55 -10.34 -7.42
C TYR A 168 15.77 -10.09 -8.33
N PRO A 169 15.80 -10.70 -9.54
CA PRO A 169 16.99 -10.76 -10.37
C PRO A 169 17.54 -9.38 -10.76
N ASP A 170 16.65 -8.41 -10.98
CA ASP A 170 17.01 -7.08 -11.48
C ASP A 170 17.17 -6.03 -10.36
N LEU A 171 17.17 -6.47 -9.09
CA LEU A 171 17.24 -5.57 -7.93
C LEU A 171 18.56 -5.70 -7.18
N GLY A 172 19.00 -4.58 -6.59
CA GLY A 172 20.18 -4.53 -5.73
C GLY A 172 19.90 -5.01 -4.29
N PRO A 173 20.97 -5.19 -3.48
CA PRO A 173 20.89 -5.76 -2.12
C PRO A 173 19.97 -5.03 -1.15
N PHE A 174 19.84 -3.70 -1.32
CA PHE A 174 19.08 -2.84 -0.42
C PHE A 174 17.82 -2.26 -1.07
N PHE A 175 17.18 -3.01 -1.98
CA PHE A 175 15.99 -2.55 -2.72
C PHE A 175 14.79 -2.18 -1.83
N THR A 176 14.80 -2.59 -0.56
CA THR A 176 13.79 -2.29 0.46
C THR A 176 14.16 -1.13 1.39
N VAL A 177 15.37 -0.57 1.27
CA VAL A 177 15.86 0.48 2.17
C VAL A 177 15.66 1.86 1.50
N PRO A 178 14.80 2.74 2.04
CA PRO A 178 14.37 4.00 1.40
C PRO A 178 15.47 4.96 0.94
N SER A 179 16.55 5.07 1.72
CA SER A 179 17.72 5.91 1.48
C SER A 179 18.66 5.35 0.40
N SER A 180 18.59 4.04 0.14
CA SER A 180 19.48 3.38 -0.82
C SER A 180 19.15 3.79 -2.26
N HIS A 181 20.20 3.89 -3.08
CA HIS A 181 20.06 4.03 -4.53
C HIS A 181 19.34 2.82 -5.19
N ASP A 182 19.37 1.65 -4.54
CA ASP A 182 18.70 0.44 -4.99
C ASP A 182 17.19 0.45 -4.76
N PHE A 183 16.66 1.39 -3.97
CA PHE A 183 15.28 1.38 -3.51
C PHE A 183 14.28 1.29 -4.68
N LYS A 184 13.36 0.34 -4.59
CA LYS A 184 12.23 0.19 -5.53
C LYS A 184 10.95 -0.05 -4.73
N SER A 185 10.06 0.96 -4.75
CA SER A 185 8.83 0.97 -3.95
C SER A 185 7.94 -0.27 -4.16
N ALA A 186 7.59 -0.61 -5.40
CA ALA A 186 6.68 -1.74 -5.68
C ALA A 186 7.20 -3.10 -5.17
N PRO A 187 8.43 -3.56 -5.51
CA PRO A 187 8.94 -4.82 -4.97
C PRO A 187 9.21 -4.75 -3.45
N ALA A 188 9.56 -3.58 -2.90
CA ALA A 188 9.71 -3.41 -1.46
C ALA A 188 8.38 -3.61 -0.71
N ALA A 189 7.29 -3.04 -1.22
CA ALA A 189 5.95 -3.23 -0.66
C ALA A 189 5.52 -4.72 -0.70
N VAL A 190 5.72 -5.39 -1.84
CA VAL A 190 5.41 -6.82 -1.98
C VAL A 190 6.28 -7.67 -1.04
N ALA A 191 7.57 -7.36 -0.90
CA ALA A 191 8.45 -8.04 0.04
C ALA A 191 7.97 -7.86 1.48
N HIS A 192 7.59 -6.65 1.87
CA HIS A 192 7.08 -6.33 3.21
C HIS A 192 5.83 -7.15 3.56
N THR A 193 4.85 -7.23 2.66
CA THR A 193 3.65 -8.07 2.86
C THR A 193 3.99 -9.55 3.02
N ARG A 194 4.99 -10.06 2.28
CA ARG A 194 5.49 -11.43 2.43
C ARG A 194 6.15 -11.64 3.79
N CYS A 195 6.88 -10.64 4.31
CA CYS A 195 7.45 -10.67 5.65
C CYS A 195 6.37 -10.73 6.73
N LEU A 196 5.35 -9.87 6.64
CA LEU A 196 4.22 -9.88 7.59
C LEU A 196 3.47 -11.21 7.58
N SER A 197 3.17 -11.73 6.38
CA SER A 197 2.47 -13.01 6.20
C SER A 197 3.26 -14.20 6.76
N PHE A 198 4.58 -14.07 6.83
CA PHE A 198 5.46 -15.10 7.38
C PHE A 198 5.64 -14.97 8.90
N LEU A 199 5.91 -13.76 9.39
CA LEU A 199 6.23 -13.53 10.80
C LEU A 199 5.02 -13.56 11.72
N LYS A 200 3.93 -12.85 11.37
CA LYS A 200 2.78 -12.68 12.28
C LYS A 200 2.20 -14.02 12.75
N PRO A 201 2.04 -15.06 11.89
CA PRO A 201 1.58 -16.37 12.35
C PRO A 201 2.53 -17.07 13.32
N ILE A 202 3.84 -16.90 13.14
CA ILE A 202 4.85 -17.54 14.00
C ILE A 202 4.96 -16.84 15.35
N LEU A 203 4.84 -15.51 15.35
CA LEU A 203 4.93 -14.68 16.56
C LEU A 203 3.56 -14.45 17.23
N ALA A 204 2.50 -15.06 16.71
CA ALA A 204 1.12 -14.86 17.15
C ALA A 204 0.65 -13.38 17.15
N GLY A 205 1.23 -12.53 16.30
CA GLY A 205 0.87 -11.13 16.18
C GLY A 205 1.99 -10.25 15.63
N PRO A 206 1.77 -8.92 15.60
CA PRO A 206 0.56 -8.24 16.03
C PRO A 206 -0.55 -8.31 14.97
N TYR A 207 -1.77 -8.58 15.43
CA TYR A 207 -2.98 -8.56 14.60
C TYR A 207 -3.83 -7.33 14.94
N PHE A 208 -4.42 -6.77 13.89
CA PHE A 208 -5.34 -5.65 13.96
C PHE A 208 -6.55 -5.99 13.12
N ASP A 209 -7.72 -5.52 13.54
CA ASP A 209 -8.95 -5.67 12.78
C ASP A 209 -8.94 -4.66 11.62
N LEU A 210 -8.48 -5.12 10.46
CA LEU A 210 -8.32 -4.27 9.28
C LEU A 210 -9.66 -3.75 8.76
N GLU A 211 -10.74 -4.50 8.95
CA GLU A 211 -12.08 -4.08 8.56
C GLU A 211 -12.56 -2.96 9.47
N ALA A 212 -12.42 -3.11 10.79
CA ALA A 212 -12.78 -2.06 11.74
C ALA A 212 -11.96 -0.78 11.51
N ILE A 213 -10.69 -0.89 11.15
CA ILE A 213 -9.85 0.26 10.78
C ILE A 213 -10.39 0.96 9.53
N TRP A 214 -10.80 0.19 8.52
CA TRP A 214 -11.34 0.74 7.29
C TRP A 214 -12.75 1.34 7.47
N GLU A 215 -13.60 0.70 8.27
CA GLU A 215 -14.91 1.22 8.67
C GLU A 215 -14.79 2.52 9.49
N GLU A 216 -13.82 2.62 10.40
CA GLU A 216 -13.54 3.87 11.11
C GLU A 216 -13.14 4.98 10.13
N HIS A 217 -12.24 4.69 9.19
CA HIS A 217 -11.78 5.67 8.20
C HIS A 217 -12.94 6.20 7.35
N THR A 218 -13.73 5.28 6.77
CA THR A 218 -14.88 5.62 5.90
C THR A 218 -16.00 6.31 6.66
N LEU A 219 -16.23 5.97 7.93
CA LEU A 219 -17.14 6.70 8.81
C LEU A 219 -16.74 8.18 8.92
N TYR A 220 -15.46 8.48 9.13
CA TYR A 220 -15.00 9.87 9.22
C TYR A 220 -15.05 10.60 7.88
N GLU A 221 -14.75 9.93 6.77
CA GLU A 221 -14.79 10.54 5.43
C GLU A 221 -16.21 10.84 4.93
N PHE A 222 -17.11 9.86 5.03
CA PHE A 222 -18.43 9.93 4.38
C PHE A 222 -19.58 10.19 5.35
N GLY A 223 -19.52 9.61 6.56
CA GLY A 223 -20.56 9.71 7.57
C GLY A 223 -20.48 11.01 8.37
N GLU A 224 -19.41 11.18 9.15
CA GLU A 224 -19.21 12.37 9.99
C GLU A 224 -18.68 13.58 9.19
N ARG A 225 -17.98 13.32 8.07
CA ARG A 225 -17.30 14.32 7.25
C ARG A 225 -16.36 15.20 8.08
N GLU A 226 -15.40 14.55 8.74
CA GLU A 226 -14.46 15.14 9.71
C GLU A 226 -13.00 14.89 9.29
N VAL A 227 -12.43 15.82 8.51
CA VAL A 227 -11.07 15.73 7.92
C VAL A 227 -10.00 15.37 8.94
N GLU A 228 -10.03 16.00 10.12
CA GLU A 228 -8.97 15.81 11.12
C GLU A 228 -9.04 14.42 11.77
N LYS A 229 -10.24 13.86 11.91
CA LYS A 229 -10.42 12.48 12.36
C LYS A 229 -9.96 11.49 11.29
N THR A 230 -10.32 11.73 10.02
CA THR A 230 -9.82 10.95 8.87
C THR A 230 -8.29 10.91 8.87
N MET A 231 -7.62 12.07 8.91
CA MET A 231 -6.16 12.16 8.99
C MET A 231 -5.58 11.51 10.27
N GLY A 232 -6.39 11.44 11.33
CA GLY A 232 -6.10 10.77 12.58
C GLY A 232 -6.13 9.24 12.52
N THR A 233 -6.59 8.63 11.42
CA THR A 233 -6.56 7.17 11.15
C THR A 233 -5.41 6.75 10.24
N MET A 234 -4.66 7.71 9.71
CA MET A 234 -3.57 7.43 8.77
C MET A 234 -2.20 7.50 9.47
N VAL A 235 -1.18 6.94 8.82
CA VAL A 235 0.22 6.97 9.29
C VAL A 235 0.83 8.38 9.22
N GLN A 236 2.11 8.51 9.60
CA GLN A 236 2.84 9.77 9.56
C GLN A 236 3.05 10.29 8.13
N GLU A 237 3.28 9.40 7.17
CA GLU A 237 3.47 9.75 5.76
C GLU A 237 2.46 8.99 4.87
N PRO A 238 1.17 9.38 4.86
CA PRO A 238 0.14 8.68 4.12
C PRO A 238 -0.02 9.23 2.69
N TYR A 239 -0.70 8.49 1.83
CA TYR A 239 -1.16 9.03 0.55
C TYR A 239 -2.43 8.38 0.01
N VAL A 240 -3.17 9.10 -0.81
CA VAL A 240 -4.33 8.59 -1.57
C VAL A 240 -4.12 8.95 -3.03
N ASN A 241 -4.33 7.97 -3.91
CA ASN A 241 -4.31 8.18 -5.36
C ASN A 241 -5.62 7.69 -5.98
N HIS A 242 -6.35 8.62 -6.57
CA HIS A 242 -7.40 8.33 -7.52
C HIS A 242 -6.78 8.14 -8.91
N ILE A 243 -6.62 6.89 -9.31
CA ILE A 243 -5.83 6.52 -10.49
C ILE A 243 -6.35 7.18 -11.78
N PRO A 244 -7.67 7.22 -12.08
CA PRO A 244 -8.14 7.70 -13.38
C PRO A 244 -8.00 9.22 -13.58
N THR A 245 -8.12 9.99 -12.50
CA THR A 245 -8.04 11.46 -12.54
C THR A 245 -6.70 12.00 -12.03
N MET A 246 -5.82 11.15 -11.52
CA MET A 246 -4.56 11.52 -10.86
C MET A 246 -4.76 12.53 -9.72
N THR A 247 -5.92 12.49 -9.07
CA THR A 247 -6.22 13.34 -7.91
C THR A 247 -5.87 12.60 -6.61
N GLY A 248 -5.76 13.36 -5.51
CA GLY A 248 -5.37 12.81 -4.22
C GLY A 248 -4.39 13.72 -3.49
N GLY A 249 -3.63 13.14 -2.56
CA GLY A 249 -2.64 13.86 -1.79
C GLY A 249 -1.56 12.94 -1.22
N ILE A 250 -0.33 13.47 -1.12
CA ILE A 250 0.87 12.73 -0.69
C ILE A 250 1.47 13.45 0.52
N GLY A 251 1.63 12.73 1.63
CA GLY A 251 2.02 13.29 2.91
C GLY A 251 0.85 14.00 3.61
N ARG A 252 0.96 14.20 4.93
CA ARG A 252 -0.17 14.68 5.75
C ARG A 252 -0.70 16.03 5.30
N GLU A 253 0.18 17.00 5.04
CA GLU A 253 -0.23 18.35 4.68
C GLU A 253 -1.05 18.39 3.39
N ARG A 254 -0.52 17.81 2.31
CA ARG A 254 -1.18 17.81 1.00
C ARG A 254 -2.45 16.99 1.02
N LEU A 255 -2.45 15.84 1.70
CA LEU A 255 -3.64 15.01 1.82
C LEU A 255 -4.73 15.66 2.67
N THR A 256 -4.38 16.34 3.76
CA THR A 256 -5.33 17.13 4.56
C THR A 256 -6.00 18.22 3.70
N ASN A 257 -5.21 18.93 2.88
CA ASN A 257 -5.74 19.93 1.97
C ASN A 257 -6.64 19.32 0.89
N PHE A 258 -6.23 18.19 0.30
CA PHE A 258 -7.07 17.46 -0.64
C PHE A 258 -8.41 17.06 -0.02
N TYR A 259 -8.40 16.45 1.16
CA TYR A 259 -9.62 16.06 1.85
C TYR A 259 -10.53 17.24 2.17
N ARG A 260 -9.96 18.34 2.67
CA ARG A 260 -10.72 19.53 3.07
C ARG A 260 -11.37 20.23 1.88
N TYR A 261 -10.67 20.36 0.76
CA TYR A 261 -11.11 21.23 -0.32
C TYR A 261 -11.70 20.49 -1.53
N HIS A 262 -11.34 19.22 -1.74
CA HIS A 262 -11.65 18.50 -2.98
C HIS A 262 -12.31 17.13 -2.76
N PHE A 263 -12.51 16.65 -1.52
CA PHE A 263 -13.08 15.31 -1.31
C PHE A 263 -14.21 15.28 -0.28
N VAL A 264 -13.92 15.38 1.03
CA VAL A 264 -14.86 15.09 2.13
C VAL A 264 -16.17 15.88 2.03
N PHE A 265 -16.10 17.13 1.56
CA PHE A 265 -17.26 18.02 1.38
C PHE A 265 -17.68 18.20 -0.09
N ASN A 266 -17.05 17.49 -1.01
CA ASN A 266 -17.24 17.59 -2.45
C ASN A 266 -17.85 16.30 -3.02
N ASN A 267 -18.95 15.87 -2.41
CA ASN A 267 -19.76 14.73 -2.84
C ASN A 267 -21.23 15.14 -2.91
N ALA A 268 -21.96 14.62 -3.89
CA ALA A 268 -23.40 14.83 -4.01
C ALA A 268 -24.13 14.36 -2.75
N GLN A 269 -25.31 14.91 -2.49
CA GLN A 269 -26.06 14.56 -1.29
C GLN A 269 -26.58 13.11 -1.33
N ASP A 270 -26.90 12.61 -2.53
CA ASP A 270 -27.39 11.25 -2.76
C ASP A 270 -26.26 10.24 -3.05
N THR A 271 -25.00 10.61 -2.80
CA THR A 271 -23.87 9.68 -2.94
C THR A 271 -24.09 8.43 -2.09
N ALA A 272 -24.01 7.26 -2.71
CA ALA A 272 -24.11 5.97 -2.05
C ALA A 272 -23.03 4.99 -2.55
N LEU A 273 -22.51 4.19 -1.62
CA LEU A 273 -21.54 3.13 -1.87
C LEU A 273 -22.19 1.78 -1.58
N GLU A 274 -22.28 0.93 -2.58
CA GLU A 274 -22.78 -0.45 -2.45
C GLU A 274 -21.60 -1.42 -2.56
N LEU A 275 -21.19 -2.00 -1.42
CA LEU A 275 -20.12 -3.00 -1.39
C LEU A 275 -20.57 -4.27 -2.12
N VAL A 276 -19.80 -4.69 -3.12
CA VAL A 276 -20.03 -5.91 -3.89
C VAL A 276 -19.17 -7.05 -3.35
N SER A 277 -17.87 -6.78 -3.13
CA SER A 277 -16.94 -7.78 -2.62
C SER A 277 -15.87 -7.12 -1.74
N ARG A 278 -15.35 -7.88 -0.77
CA ARG A 278 -14.23 -7.49 0.07
C ARG A 278 -13.24 -8.64 0.21
N THR A 279 -11.96 -8.34 0.01
CA THR A 279 -10.84 -9.25 0.31
C THR A 279 -9.94 -8.64 1.36
N VAL A 280 -9.73 -9.34 2.47
CA VAL A 280 -8.85 -8.92 3.57
C VAL A 280 -7.55 -9.73 3.52
N GLY A 281 -6.42 -9.02 3.36
CA GLY A 281 -5.07 -9.57 3.42
C GLY A 281 -4.43 -9.40 4.80
N ILE A 282 -3.11 -9.63 4.89
CA ILE A 282 -2.36 -9.45 6.15
C ILE A 282 -2.16 -7.97 6.55
N ASP A 283 -2.24 -7.08 5.56
CA ASP A 283 -1.91 -5.65 5.65
C ASP A 283 -2.80 -4.77 4.74
N ARG A 284 -3.89 -5.30 4.19
CA ARG A 284 -4.73 -4.54 3.25
C ARG A 284 -6.17 -5.04 3.19
N VAL A 285 -7.06 -4.12 2.83
CA VAL A 285 -8.44 -4.39 2.43
C VAL A 285 -8.57 -4.03 0.95
N ILE A 286 -9.21 -4.90 0.17
CA ILE A 286 -9.56 -4.63 -1.23
C ILE A 286 -11.07 -4.69 -1.33
N ASP A 287 -11.68 -3.56 -1.67
CA ASP A 287 -13.12 -3.44 -1.85
C ASP A 287 -13.46 -3.25 -3.34
N GLU A 288 -14.42 -4.04 -3.82
CA GLU A 288 -15.15 -3.76 -5.06
C GLU A 288 -16.52 -3.25 -4.69
N PHE A 289 -16.93 -2.11 -5.24
CA PHE A 289 -18.20 -1.48 -4.90
C PHE A 289 -18.76 -0.66 -6.05
N VAL A 290 -20.08 -0.43 -6.04
CA VAL A 290 -20.73 0.51 -6.95
C VAL A 290 -20.86 1.86 -6.25
N PHE A 291 -20.24 2.88 -6.83
CA PHE A 291 -20.38 4.27 -6.40
C PHE A 291 -21.48 4.94 -7.23
N SER A 292 -22.54 5.42 -6.59
CA SER A 292 -23.69 6.03 -7.26
C SER A 292 -23.97 7.44 -6.75
N PHE A 293 -24.38 8.33 -7.64
CA PHE A 293 -24.73 9.71 -7.31
C PHE A 293 -25.51 10.38 -8.46
N THR A 294 -26.16 11.50 -8.17
CA THR A 294 -26.63 12.45 -9.19
C THR A 294 -25.57 13.53 -9.40
N HIS A 295 -25.16 13.79 -10.65
CA HIS A 295 -24.17 14.83 -10.96
C HIS A 295 -24.82 16.23 -10.98
N ASP A 296 -25.27 16.68 -9.81
CA ASP A 296 -25.95 17.97 -9.56
C ASP A 296 -25.03 19.07 -9.03
N MET A 297 -23.79 18.72 -8.68
CA MET A 297 -22.71 19.61 -8.32
C MET A 297 -21.41 19.18 -9.02
N MET A 298 -20.42 20.08 -9.05
CA MET A 298 -19.07 19.74 -9.51
C MET A 298 -18.40 18.83 -8.47
N ILE A 299 -17.83 17.72 -8.94
CA ILE A 299 -17.12 16.73 -8.11
C ILE A 299 -15.68 16.64 -8.63
N ASP A 300 -14.78 17.47 -8.09
CA ASP A 300 -13.44 17.73 -8.61
C ASP A 300 -12.58 16.47 -8.67
N TRP A 301 -12.66 15.63 -7.64
CA TRP A 301 -11.83 14.43 -7.52
C TRP A 301 -12.21 13.34 -8.53
N LEU A 302 -13.47 13.30 -8.98
CA LEU A 302 -14.02 12.30 -9.89
C LEU A 302 -14.14 12.81 -11.34
N LEU A 303 -14.50 14.07 -11.50
CA LEU A 303 -14.86 14.74 -12.76
C LEU A 303 -14.26 16.15 -12.81
N PRO A 304 -12.93 16.29 -12.77
CA PRO A 304 -12.28 17.60 -12.67
C PRO A 304 -12.69 18.51 -13.82
N GLY A 305 -13.25 19.68 -13.48
CA GLY A 305 -13.64 20.71 -14.44
C GLY A 305 -14.95 20.47 -15.20
N ILE A 306 -15.69 19.39 -14.92
CA ILE A 306 -16.97 19.12 -15.58
C ILE A 306 -18.12 19.71 -14.73
N PRO A 307 -18.92 20.65 -15.27
CA PRO A 307 -20.04 21.22 -14.54
C PRO A 307 -21.20 20.22 -14.40
N PRO A 308 -22.15 20.46 -13.47
CA PRO A 308 -23.29 19.59 -13.24
C PRO A 308 -24.06 19.27 -14.52
N THR A 309 -24.40 17.99 -14.71
CA THR A 309 -25.18 17.51 -15.85
C THR A 309 -26.59 17.07 -15.46
N GLY A 310 -26.86 16.92 -14.15
CA GLY A 310 -28.13 16.43 -13.61
C GLY A 310 -28.39 14.94 -13.85
N LYS A 311 -27.42 14.19 -14.40
CA LYS A 311 -27.58 12.76 -14.70
C LYS A 311 -27.23 11.90 -13.50
N LYS A 312 -27.96 10.79 -13.34
CA LYS A 312 -27.60 9.72 -12.40
C LYS A 312 -26.50 8.84 -12.97
N VAL A 313 -25.47 8.62 -12.16
CA VAL A 313 -24.28 7.86 -12.52
C VAL A 313 -24.10 6.71 -11.52
N GLU A 314 -23.75 5.54 -12.01
CA GLU A 314 -23.41 4.34 -11.24
C GLU A 314 -22.09 3.79 -11.79
N ILE A 315 -21.05 3.72 -10.96
CA ILE A 315 -19.69 3.44 -11.42
C ILE A 315 -19.12 2.26 -10.63
N PRO A 316 -18.55 1.23 -11.28
CA PRO A 316 -17.77 0.21 -10.59
C PRO A 316 -16.43 0.80 -10.12
N PHE A 317 -16.13 0.63 -8.84
CA PHE A 317 -14.91 1.06 -8.19
C PHE A 317 -14.15 -0.14 -7.64
N THR A 318 -12.82 -0.02 -7.64
CA THR A 318 -11.93 -0.88 -6.84
C THR A 318 -11.07 0.01 -5.96
N SER A 319 -11.09 -0.22 -4.64
CA SER A 319 -10.15 0.40 -3.70
C SER A 319 -9.19 -0.64 -3.14
N VAL A 320 -7.90 -0.31 -3.15
CA VAL A 320 -6.84 -1.08 -2.49
C VAL A 320 -6.29 -0.24 -1.34
N VAL A 321 -6.71 -0.57 -0.13
CA VAL A 321 -6.39 0.13 1.11
C VAL A 321 -5.29 -0.63 1.84
N ASN A 322 -4.09 -0.05 1.95
CA ASN A 322 -2.99 -0.64 2.72
C ASN A 322 -2.95 -0.06 4.13
N VAL A 323 -2.78 -0.93 5.11
CA VAL A 323 -2.72 -0.62 6.53
C VAL A 323 -1.33 -1.03 7.06
N ARG A 324 -0.75 -0.16 7.88
CA ARG A 324 0.47 -0.42 8.64
C ARG A 324 0.09 -0.40 10.12
N GLY A 325 0.16 -1.56 10.77
CA GLY A 325 -0.34 -1.72 12.14
C GLY A 325 -1.83 -1.41 12.24
N ASP A 326 -2.18 -0.32 12.92
CA ASP A 326 -3.56 0.14 13.13
C ASP A 326 -3.93 1.41 12.36
N ARG A 327 -3.19 1.71 11.28
CA ARG A 327 -3.36 2.96 10.52
C ARG A 327 -3.25 2.75 9.03
N LEU A 328 -4.03 3.51 8.27
CA LEU A 328 -3.94 3.52 6.82
C LEU A 328 -2.61 4.13 6.39
N PHE A 329 -1.85 3.38 5.60
CA PHE A 329 -0.67 3.89 4.91
C PHE A 329 -1.09 4.55 3.60
N HIS A 330 -1.79 3.81 2.74
CA HIS A 330 -2.18 4.36 1.46
C HIS A 330 -3.47 3.77 0.90
N GLU A 331 -4.05 4.51 -0.03
CA GLU A 331 -5.19 4.06 -0.81
C GLU A 331 -4.94 4.25 -2.31
N HIS A 332 -5.23 3.22 -3.09
CA HIS A 332 -5.33 3.33 -4.55
C HIS A 332 -6.78 3.04 -4.95
N ILE A 333 -7.46 4.05 -5.50
CA ILE A 333 -8.84 3.93 -5.97
C ILE A 333 -8.84 4.00 -7.49
N ALA A 334 -9.45 3.02 -8.14
CA ALA A 334 -9.58 2.94 -9.58
C ALA A 334 -11.04 2.78 -10.00
N TRP A 335 -11.34 3.34 -11.16
CA TRP A 335 -12.61 3.20 -11.88
C TRP A 335 -12.35 3.44 -13.38
N ASP A 336 -13.34 3.17 -14.23
CA ASP A 336 -13.24 3.48 -15.66
C ASP A 336 -13.83 4.87 -15.96
N GLN A 337 -12.98 5.84 -16.30
CA GLN A 337 -13.43 7.20 -16.64
C GLN A 337 -14.32 7.24 -17.89
N ALA A 338 -14.12 6.33 -18.86
CA ALA A 338 -14.91 6.30 -20.08
C ALA A 338 -16.37 5.93 -19.78
N THR A 339 -16.58 4.94 -18.89
CA THR A 339 -17.90 4.59 -18.34
C THR A 339 -18.60 5.80 -17.72
N VAL A 340 -17.89 6.63 -16.95
CA VAL A 340 -18.45 7.84 -16.34
C VAL A 340 -18.87 8.85 -17.41
N LEU A 341 -17.97 9.16 -18.35
CA LEU A 341 -18.26 10.12 -19.42
C LEU A 341 -19.39 9.65 -20.35
N ARG A 342 -19.52 8.35 -20.59
CA ARG A 342 -20.63 7.76 -21.36
C ARG A 342 -21.96 8.00 -20.66
N GLN A 343 -22.05 7.74 -19.35
CA GLN A 343 -23.26 8.00 -18.56
C GLN A 343 -23.61 9.48 -18.51
N LEU A 344 -22.60 10.35 -18.45
CA LEU A 344 -22.79 11.81 -18.53
C LEU A 344 -23.20 12.28 -19.93
N GLY A 345 -23.11 11.43 -20.97
CA GLY A 345 -23.36 11.78 -22.36
C GLY A 345 -22.30 12.74 -22.94
N LEU A 346 -21.09 12.69 -22.40
CA LEU A 346 -19.94 13.48 -22.82
C LEU A 346 -18.94 12.68 -23.66
N LEU A 347 -19.08 11.35 -23.70
CA LEU A 347 -18.33 10.47 -24.60
C LEU A 347 -19.18 10.17 -25.85
N PRO A 348 -18.76 10.61 -27.05
CA PRO A 348 -19.43 10.24 -28.30
C PRO A 348 -19.50 8.73 -28.49
N GLU A 349 -20.54 8.27 -29.20
CA GLU A 349 -20.68 6.84 -29.50
C GLU A 349 -19.64 6.34 -30.49
N TYR A 350 -19.22 7.21 -31.41
CA TYR A 350 -18.23 6.94 -32.43
C TYR A 350 -17.09 7.95 -32.31
N LEU A 351 -15.86 7.46 -32.47
CA LEU A 351 -14.66 8.28 -32.52
C LEU A 351 -13.91 8.05 -33.84
N PRO A 352 -13.13 9.04 -34.31
CA PRO A 352 -12.36 8.90 -35.55
C PRO A 352 -11.40 7.70 -35.49
N PHE A 353 -11.30 6.99 -36.61
CA PHE A 353 -10.31 5.93 -36.83
C PHE A 353 -9.34 6.37 -37.95
N PRO A 354 -8.21 7.02 -37.62
CA PRO A 354 -7.32 7.63 -38.62
C PRO A 354 -6.33 6.65 -39.25
N TYR A 355 -6.44 5.35 -38.96
CA TYR A 355 -5.47 4.33 -39.38
C TYR A 355 -5.99 3.54 -40.59
N ALA A 356 -5.06 2.97 -41.36
CA ALA A 356 -5.41 2.07 -42.46
C ALA A 356 -6.09 0.80 -41.94
N LEU A 357 -7.12 0.33 -42.64
CA LEU A 357 -7.75 -0.93 -42.32
C LEU A 357 -6.84 -2.11 -42.74
N PRO A 358 -6.85 -3.24 -42.00
CA PRO A 358 -6.01 -4.40 -42.33
C PRO A 358 -6.25 -4.99 -43.72
N ASP A 359 -7.42 -4.76 -44.30
CA ASP A 359 -7.80 -5.20 -45.65
C ASP A 359 -7.39 -4.22 -46.76
N GLY A 360 -6.68 -3.14 -46.41
CA GLY A 360 -6.19 -2.14 -47.34
C GLY A 360 -7.24 -1.13 -47.81
N ARG A 361 -8.48 -1.19 -47.30
CA ARG A 361 -9.49 -0.17 -47.61
C ARG A 361 -9.08 1.19 -47.07
N ALA A 362 -9.24 2.20 -47.92
CA ALA A 362 -9.14 3.61 -47.57
C ALA A 362 -10.54 4.26 -47.64
N PRO A 363 -10.80 5.32 -46.87
CA PRO A 363 -12.05 6.07 -47.01
C PRO A 363 -12.19 6.63 -48.42
N ALA A 364 -13.41 6.61 -48.97
CA ALA A 364 -13.68 7.29 -50.23
C ALA A 364 -13.43 8.82 -50.13
N PRO A 365 -13.19 9.53 -51.25
CA PRO A 365 -13.01 10.98 -51.22
C PRO A 365 -14.17 11.70 -50.53
N GLY A 366 -13.87 12.56 -49.53
CA GLY A 366 -14.87 13.28 -48.74
C GLY A 366 -15.49 12.47 -47.59
N LYS A 367 -14.85 11.37 -47.19
CA LYS A 367 -15.28 10.50 -46.10
C LYS A 367 -14.12 10.17 -45.15
N HIS A 368 -14.47 9.70 -43.95
CA HIS A 368 -13.53 9.15 -42.98
C HIS A 368 -14.08 7.88 -42.33
N PHE A 369 -13.19 7.16 -41.64
CA PHE A 369 -13.58 6.04 -40.80
C PHE A 369 -13.80 6.47 -39.36
N GLU A 370 -14.81 5.87 -38.73
CA GLU A 370 -15.05 5.97 -37.29
C GLU A 370 -15.21 4.56 -36.71
N TYR A 371 -14.83 4.38 -35.45
CA TYR A 371 -15.10 3.17 -34.69
C TYR A 371 -16.08 3.46 -33.57
N GLN A 372 -16.96 2.49 -33.28
CA GLN A 372 -17.83 2.56 -32.12
C GLN A 372 -16.98 2.37 -30.86
N VAL A 373 -17.03 3.33 -29.94
CA VAL A 373 -16.19 3.31 -28.74
C VAL A 373 -16.50 2.05 -27.91
N PRO A 374 -15.50 1.22 -27.55
CA PRO A 374 -15.71 -0.04 -26.83
C PRO A 374 -15.89 0.22 -25.33
N THR A 375 -16.90 1.02 -25.00
CA THR A 375 -17.24 1.42 -23.63
C THR A 375 -18.75 1.29 -23.45
N ALA A 376 -19.15 0.61 -22.39
CA ALA A 376 -20.53 0.63 -21.91
C ALA A 376 -20.78 1.89 -21.06
N GLY A 377 -21.90 1.97 -20.35
CA GLY A 377 -22.17 2.98 -19.35
C GLY A 377 -22.53 2.31 -18.03
N ARG A 378 -23.76 2.53 -17.59
CA ARG A 378 -24.31 1.97 -16.35
C ARG A 378 -24.25 0.43 -16.31
N GLU A 379 -24.28 -0.19 -17.47
CA GLU A 379 -24.23 -1.65 -17.64
C GLU A 379 -22.98 -2.26 -16.99
N THR A 380 -21.86 -1.53 -16.88
CA THR A 380 -20.66 -2.05 -16.20
C THR A 380 -20.87 -2.20 -14.69
N ALA A 381 -21.56 -1.25 -14.05
CA ALA A 381 -21.91 -1.33 -12.63
C ALA A 381 -22.91 -2.47 -12.37
N GLN A 382 -23.91 -2.61 -13.24
CA GLN A 382 -24.88 -3.71 -13.17
C GLN A 382 -24.20 -5.08 -13.31
N LYS A 383 -23.27 -5.21 -14.25
CA LYS A 383 -22.53 -6.46 -14.48
C LYS A 383 -21.60 -6.82 -13.32
N LEU A 384 -21.04 -5.82 -12.62
CA LEU A 384 -20.24 -6.05 -11.41
C LEU A 384 -21.12 -6.54 -10.26
N ALA A 385 -22.28 -5.92 -10.05
CA ALA A 385 -23.18 -6.25 -8.94
C ALA A 385 -23.94 -7.57 -9.14
N ASP A 386 -24.28 -7.92 -10.38
CA ASP A 386 -24.98 -9.14 -10.76
C ASP A 386 -24.39 -9.69 -12.06
N GLU A 387 -23.74 -10.86 -11.99
CA GLU A 387 -23.07 -11.47 -13.13
C GLU A 387 -24.02 -11.78 -14.31
N SER A 388 -25.33 -11.84 -14.06
CA SER A 388 -26.37 -12.16 -15.03
C SER A 388 -27.10 -10.95 -15.61
N ALA A 389 -26.90 -9.74 -15.06
CA ALA A 389 -27.66 -8.55 -15.42
C ALA A 389 -27.40 -8.03 -16.85
N VAL A 390 -26.22 -8.28 -17.41
CA VAL A 390 -25.83 -7.80 -18.75
C VAL A 390 -25.18 -8.93 -19.54
N GLU A 391 -25.55 -9.09 -20.81
CA GLU A 391 -24.98 -10.11 -21.69
C GLU A 391 -23.47 -9.90 -21.91
N SER A 392 -22.67 -10.95 -21.71
CA SER A 392 -21.24 -10.91 -22.01
C SER A 392 -20.99 -10.85 -23.52
N ASN A 393 -19.87 -10.26 -23.95
CA ASN A 393 -19.41 -10.21 -25.35
C ASN A 393 -20.18 -9.29 -26.31
N GLY A 394 -21.21 -8.55 -25.87
CA GLY A 394 -21.98 -7.65 -26.75
C GLY A 394 -21.11 -6.64 -27.52
N LEU A 395 -20.06 -6.10 -26.87
CA LEU A 395 -19.14 -5.14 -27.48
C LEU A 395 -18.28 -5.71 -28.62
N PHE A 396 -18.16 -7.04 -28.76
CA PHE A 396 -17.44 -7.66 -29.89
C PHE A 396 -18.13 -7.44 -31.24
N SER A 397 -19.41 -7.04 -31.22
CA SER A 397 -20.15 -6.69 -32.44
C SER A 397 -19.76 -5.32 -33.03
N HIS A 398 -19.01 -4.49 -32.29
CA HIS A 398 -18.62 -3.17 -32.73
C HIS A 398 -17.67 -3.23 -33.93
N THR A 399 -17.94 -2.42 -34.96
CA THR A 399 -17.14 -2.37 -36.17
C THR A 399 -16.74 -0.94 -36.55
N VAL A 400 -15.64 -0.82 -37.29
CA VAL A 400 -15.34 0.42 -38.02
C VAL A 400 -16.36 0.63 -39.12
N ARG A 401 -16.84 1.87 -39.27
CA ARG A 401 -17.74 2.29 -40.34
C ARG A 401 -17.14 3.45 -41.12
N GLU A 402 -17.60 3.64 -42.35
CA GLU A 402 -17.29 4.81 -43.17
C GLU A 402 -18.44 5.82 -43.07
N VAL A 403 -18.11 7.09 -42.87
CA VAL A 403 -19.08 8.19 -42.76
C VAL A 403 -18.63 9.40 -43.58
N ASP A 404 -19.58 10.23 -44.01
CA ASP A 404 -19.28 11.46 -44.74
C ASP A 404 -18.56 12.49 -43.86
N ASP A 405 -17.61 13.22 -44.43
CA ASP A 405 -17.02 14.39 -43.78
C ASP A 405 -18.12 15.45 -43.58
N LYS A 406 -18.21 15.99 -42.36
CA LYS A 406 -19.19 17.03 -42.01
C LYS A 406 -18.76 18.42 -42.46
#